data_AF-A0A4U9VVU9-F1
#
_entry.id   AF-A0A4U9VVU9-F1
#
_cell.length_a   1.000
_cell.length_b   1.000
_cell.length_c   1.000
_cell.angle_alpha   90.00
_cell.angle_beta   90.00
_cell.angle_gamma   90.00
#
_symmetry.space_group_name_H-M   'P 1'
#
loop_
_entity.id
_entity.type
_entity.pdbx_description
1 polymer ?
#
loop_
_entity_poly.entity_id
_entity_poly.type
_entity_poly.pdbx_seq_one_letter_code
_entity_poly.pdbx_strand_id
1 'polypeptide(L)'
;MFKLIYCAAVLILTLVRTCADTPAQQSAAIENKPRPAWLKPVYHEAVMIEDSDCTEKDGTYLIDRAVDFHPDSMAVFFVAARLPRELFENAEGFYPQLREFILVMPDYEAYEQVAKDAEKQGITLEPAVSNYYYYVKREDGKATVDRYHLTGEGQPQLHYAAPKIPKDKILVYRTESYGSVCCPKDERRVLEAADASFIRQYEQQQGVQIKGSFRQINGKEGEHNNYYTLSGLNSRQRLDFLLAKNRQWQFEGKTLLPTSGKQIITPALVQIETEGIRKLEPIAYR
;
A
#
# COMPACT_ATOMS: atom_id res chain seq x y z
N MET A 1 11.03 -47.71 -61.86
CA MET A 1 12.34 -48.35 -62.12
C MET A 1 13.21 -47.35 -62.87
N PHE A 2 14.38 -46.99 -62.31
CA PHE A 2 15.64 -46.55 -62.96
C PHE A 2 15.57 -45.40 -64.01
N LYS A 3 16.38 -44.33 -64.02
CA LYS A 3 17.66 -43.94 -63.39
C LYS A 3 17.77 -42.40 -63.45
N LEU A 4 18.53 -41.85 -62.48
CA LEU A 4 19.13 -40.51 -62.52
C LEU A 4 19.99 -40.29 -63.76
N ILE A 5 20.01 -39.06 -64.31
CA ILE A 5 21.22 -38.41 -64.85
C ILE A 5 21.23 -36.93 -64.42
N TYR A 6 22.34 -36.58 -63.77
CA TYR A 6 22.76 -35.26 -63.31
C TYR A 6 23.03 -34.29 -64.47
N CYS A 7 22.73 -33.01 -64.28
CA CYS A 7 23.55 -31.92 -64.83
C CYS A 7 23.64 -30.78 -63.82
N ALA A 8 24.87 -30.36 -63.58
CA ALA A 8 25.30 -29.41 -62.57
C ALA A 8 24.87 -27.97 -62.90
N ALA A 9 24.48 -27.22 -61.88
CA ALA A 9 24.58 -25.77 -61.87
C ALA A 9 25.07 -25.32 -60.50
N VAL A 10 26.36 -24.95 -60.47
CA VAL A 10 26.99 -24.21 -59.38
C VAL A 10 26.39 -22.82 -59.36
N LEU A 11 25.77 -22.43 -58.25
CA LEU A 11 25.55 -21.02 -57.95
C LEU A 11 25.78 -20.78 -56.46
N ILE A 12 26.99 -20.30 -56.21
CA ILE A 12 27.48 -19.73 -54.97
C ILE A 12 26.66 -18.47 -54.71
N LEU A 13 25.87 -18.44 -53.64
CA LEU A 13 25.31 -17.22 -53.07
C LEU A 13 25.28 -17.35 -51.54
N THR A 14 26.43 -16.98 -50.97
CA THR A 14 26.57 -16.14 -49.76
C THR A 14 25.51 -16.27 -48.66
N LEU A 15 25.88 -17.02 -47.63
CA LEU A 15 25.42 -16.85 -46.24
C LEU A 15 25.78 -15.43 -45.76
N VAL A 16 24.83 -14.50 -45.81
CA VAL A 16 24.85 -13.34 -44.91
C VAL A 16 24.02 -13.74 -43.69
N ARG A 17 24.70 -14.29 -42.68
CA ARG A 17 24.20 -14.29 -41.31
C ARG A 17 24.18 -12.82 -40.88
N THR A 18 23.05 -12.16 -41.05
CA THR A 18 22.77 -10.96 -40.27
C THR A 18 22.64 -11.44 -38.83
N CYS A 19 23.63 -11.08 -38.01
CA CYS A 19 23.49 -11.10 -36.56
C CYS A 19 22.24 -10.29 -36.24
N ALA A 20 21.18 -10.98 -35.84
CA ALA A 20 20.07 -10.32 -35.20
C ALA A 20 20.61 -9.86 -33.84
N ASP A 21 20.85 -8.56 -33.74
CA ASP A 21 21.14 -7.88 -32.49
C ASP A 21 20.12 -8.33 -31.46
N THR A 22 20.62 -9.11 -30.50
CA THR A 22 19.89 -9.38 -29.28
C THR A 22 19.73 -8.02 -28.60
N PRO A 23 18.53 -7.53 -28.29
CA PRO A 23 18.41 -6.30 -27.54
C PRO A 23 19.11 -6.55 -26.21
N ALA A 24 20.21 -5.83 -26.02
CA ALA A 24 20.95 -5.80 -24.77
C ALA A 24 19.93 -5.58 -23.65
N GLN A 25 19.95 -6.49 -22.67
CA GLN A 25 19.33 -6.28 -21.38
C GLN A 25 19.66 -4.86 -20.94
N GLN A 26 18.63 -4.04 -20.79
CA GLN A 26 18.72 -2.80 -20.06
C GLN A 26 18.98 -3.17 -18.60
N SER A 27 20.24 -3.47 -18.25
CA SER A 27 20.71 -3.27 -16.89
C SER A 27 20.36 -1.83 -16.54
N ALA A 28 19.60 -1.62 -15.47
CA ALA A 28 19.21 -0.30 -14.99
C ALA A 28 20.42 0.64 -15.06
N ALA A 29 20.37 1.60 -16.00
CA ALA A 29 21.44 2.56 -16.16
C ALA A 29 21.58 3.30 -14.83
N ILE A 30 22.78 3.32 -14.26
CA ILE A 30 23.12 4.21 -13.16
C ILE A 30 22.70 5.62 -13.63
N GLU A 31 21.63 6.16 -13.05
CA GLU A 31 21.19 7.51 -13.42
C GLU A 31 22.31 8.45 -12.94
N ASN A 32 23.12 8.94 -13.87
CA ASN A 32 24.15 9.97 -13.65
C ASN A 32 23.50 11.33 -13.33
N LYS A 33 22.58 11.34 -12.37
CA LYS A 33 21.94 12.54 -11.83
C LYS A 33 22.61 12.85 -10.50
N PRO A 34 22.87 14.14 -10.20
CA PRO A 34 23.36 14.53 -8.88
C PRO A 34 22.39 14.03 -7.81
N ARG A 35 22.93 13.61 -6.66
CA ARG A 35 22.12 13.15 -5.53
C ARG A 35 21.14 14.26 -5.13
N PRO A 36 19.83 13.99 -5.12
CA PRO A 36 18.84 15.03 -4.84
C PRO A 36 18.87 15.43 -3.36
N ALA A 37 18.50 16.66 -3.07
CA ALA A 37 18.55 17.22 -1.71
C ALA A 37 17.62 16.50 -0.71
N TRP A 38 16.53 15.91 -1.20
CA TRP A 38 15.61 15.11 -0.37
C TRP A 38 16.21 13.76 0.04
N LEU A 39 17.21 13.25 -0.67
CA LEU A 39 17.85 11.95 -0.38
C LEU A 39 18.97 12.10 0.65
N LYS A 40 18.58 12.14 1.92
CA LYS A 40 19.49 12.29 3.07
C LYS A 40 20.41 11.07 3.23
N PRO A 41 21.59 11.23 3.87
CA PRO A 41 22.49 10.11 4.16
C PRO A 41 22.03 9.24 5.33
N VAL A 42 21.15 9.76 6.21
CA VAL A 42 20.62 9.04 7.37
C VAL A 42 19.14 9.38 7.52
N TYR A 43 18.33 8.36 7.82
CA TYR A 43 16.94 8.51 8.23
C TYR A 43 16.72 7.84 9.58
N HIS A 44 16.25 8.63 10.53
CA HIS A 44 15.78 8.14 11.82
C HIS A 44 14.29 7.82 11.73
N GLU A 45 13.86 6.82 12.48
CA GLU A 45 12.45 6.40 12.57
C GLU A 45 11.86 5.92 11.23
N ALA A 46 12.69 5.28 10.39
CA ALA A 46 12.20 4.62 9.19
C ALA A 46 11.22 3.49 9.56
N VAL A 47 10.17 3.32 8.78
CA VAL A 47 9.17 2.27 8.98
C VAL A 47 9.45 1.13 8.02
N MET A 48 9.82 -0.03 8.55
CA MET A 48 9.87 -1.27 7.78
C MET A 48 8.44 -1.80 7.54
N ILE A 49 8.13 -2.16 6.29
CA ILE A 49 6.90 -2.86 5.90
C ILE A 49 7.32 -4.17 5.23
N GLU A 50 7.03 -5.28 5.90
CA GLU A 50 7.36 -6.63 5.44
C GLU A 50 6.13 -7.34 4.87
N ASP A 51 6.33 -8.49 4.20
CA ASP A 51 5.22 -9.30 3.69
C ASP A 51 4.26 -9.73 4.82
N SER A 52 4.77 -9.93 6.04
CA SER A 52 3.94 -10.26 7.21
C SER A 52 3.03 -9.13 7.68
N ASP A 53 3.36 -7.88 7.34
CA ASP A 53 2.49 -6.72 7.60
C ASP A 53 1.41 -6.58 6.51
N CYS A 54 1.46 -7.39 5.44
CA CYS A 54 0.64 -7.19 4.25
C CYS A 54 -0.36 -8.32 4.06
N THR A 55 -1.60 -7.99 3.70
CA THR A 55 -2.60 -8.98 3.28
C THR A 55 -3.29 -8.49 2.02
N GLU A 56 -3.45 -9.37 1.03
CA GLU A 56 -4.08 -9.06 -0.25
C GLU A 56 -5.38 -9.84 -0.44
N LYS A 57 -6.37 -9.19 -1.06
CA LYS A 57 -7.58 -9.82 -1.56
C LYS A 57 -8.19 -8.98 -2.68
N ASP A 58 -8.47 -9.60 -3.81
CA ASP A 58 -9.13 -9.00 -4.97
C ASP A 58 -8.45 -7.69 -5.45
N GLY A 59 -7.11 -7.64 -5.37
CA GLY A 59 -6.30 -6.45 -5.71
C GLY A 59 -6.31 -5.35 -4.65
N THR A 60 -7.01 -5.53 -3.53
CA THR A 60 -6.93 -4.65 -2.36
C THR A 60 -5.91 -5.18 -1.36
N TYR A 61 -5.03 -4.30 -0.90
CA TYR A 61 -3.99 -4.60 0.06
C TYR A 61 -4.29 -3.91 1.39
N LEU A 62 -4.24 -4.65 2.50
CA LEU A 62 -4.15 -4.09 3.84
C LEU A 62 -2.69 -4.11 4.27
N ILE A 63 -2.12 -2.94 4.55
CA ILE A 63 -0.85 -2.81 5.26
C ILE A 63 -1.18 -2.62 6.74
N ASP A 64 -1.07 -3.70 7.50
CA ASP A 64 -1.45 -3.79 8.91
C ASP A 64 -0.36 -3.24 9.84
N ARG A 65 0.01 -1.99 9.61
CA ARG A 65 1.09 -1.31 10.32
C ARG A 65 0.57 -0.01 10.95
N ALA A 66 0.69 0.11 12.27
CA ALA A 66 0.42 1.36 12.96
C ALA A 66 1.64 2.28 12.82
N VAL A 67 1.43 3.51 12.35
CA VAL A 67 2.49 4.51 12.23
C VAL A 67 2.03 5.82 12.83
N ASP A 68 2.84 6.35 13.74
CA ASP A 68 2.63 7.68 14.30
C ASP A 68 3.51 8.68 13.56
N PHE A 69 2.88 9.69 12.98
CA PHE A 69 3.56 10.68 12.16
C PHE A 69 3.71 11.98 12.94
N HIS A 70 4.93 12.52 12.98
CA HIS A 70 5.15 13.87 13.47
C HIS A 70 4.97 14.86 12.31
N PRO A 71 4.16 15.93 12.46
CA PRO A 71 3.91 16.90 11.38
C PRO A 71 5.18 17.52 10.77
N ASP A 72 6.22 17.65 11.58
CA ASP A 72 7.51 18.25 11.18
C ASP A 72 8.53 17.23 10.64
N SER A 73 8.15 15.95 10.54
CA SER A 73 9.04 14.88 10.09
C SER A 73 8.63 14.32 8.73
N MET A 74 9.61 14.10 7.85
CA MET A 74 9.40 13.37 6.60
C MET A 74 9.28 11.88 6.92
N ALA A 75 8.12 11.29 6.65
CA ALA A 75 7.94 9.84 6.81
C ALA A 75 8.80 9.07 5.79
N VAL A 76 9.46 8.00 6.24
CA VAL A 76 10.31 7.16 5.40
C VAL A 76 9.89 5.72 5.58
N PHE A 77 9.55 5.05 4.49
CA PHE A 77 9.11 3.66 4.50
C PHE A 77 10.09 2.81 3.71
N PHE A 78 10.61 1.75 4.33
CA PHE A 78 11.28 0.68 3.60
C PHE A 78 10.25 -0.42 3.34
N VAL A 79 9.84 -0.54 2.08
CA VAL A 79 8.80 -1.49 1.64
C VAL A 79 9.49 -2.74 1.13
N ALA A 80 9.81 -3.65 2.06
CA ALA A 80 10.28 -4.99 1.74
C ALA A 80 9.14 -5.88 1.22
N ALA A 81 7.88 -5.55 1.48
CA ALA A 81 6.78 -6.26 0.86
C ALA A 81 6.76 -6.08 -0.67
N ARG A 82 6.44 -7.14 -1.42
CA ARG A 82 6.33 -7.07 -2.91
C ARG A 82 5.03 -6.43 -3.38
N LEU A 83 4.83 -5.16 -3.04
CA LEU A 83 3.65 -4.38 -3.41
C LEU A 83 3.83 -3.69 -4.77
N PRO A 84 2.80 -3.64 -5.64
CA PRO A 84 2.84 -2.82 -6.85
C PRO A 84 3.09 -1.35 -6.52
N ARG A 85 4.13 -0.76 -7.12
CA ARG A 85 4.58 0.62 -6.87
C ARG A 85 3.48 1.65 -7.17
N GLU A 86 2.63 1.39 -8.16
CA GLU A 86 1.56 2.30 -8.58
C GLU A 86 0.53 2.54 -7.47
N LEU A 87 0.44 1.63 -6.49
CA LEU A 87 -0.47 1.76 -5.36
C LEU A 87 -0.14 2.95 -4.46
N PHE A 88 1.12 3.37 -4.41
CA PHE A 88 1.58 4.47 -3.55
C PHE A 88 1.37 5.85 -4.17
N GLU A 89 1.06 5.91 -5.47
CA GLU A 89 0.78 7.16 -6.19
C GLU A 89 -0.67 7.63 -5.98
N ASN A 90 -1.54 6.78 -5.43
CA ASN A 90 -2.88 7.18 -5.07
C ASN A 90 -2.86 8.04 -3.80
N ALA A 91 -3.35 9.29 -3.91
CA ALA A 91 -3.39 10.24 -2.80
C ALA A 91 -4.25 9.76 -1.62
N GLU A 92 -5.28 8.95 -1.88
CA GLU A 92 -6.25 8.49 -0.88
C GLU A 92 -5.91 7.12 -0.27
N GLY A 93 -4.86 6.44 -0.76
CA GLY A 93 -4.57 5.05 -0.38
C GLY A 93 -3.56 4.92 0.78
N PHE A 94 -2.28 5.08 0.46
CA PHE A 94 -1.19 4.85 1.41
C PHE A 94 -1.03 6.03 2.38
N TYR A 95 -1.42 5.88 3.65
CA TYR A 95 -1.42 6.92 4.69
C TYR A 95 -1.86 8.29 4.16
N PRO A 96 -3.17 8.48 3.89
CA PRO A 96 -3.70 9.66 3.19
C PRO A 96 -3.42 11.00 3.89
N GLN A 97 -3.15 10.98 5.20
CA GLN A 97 -2.75 12.18 5.96
C GLN A 97 -1.36 12.71 5.59
N LEU A 98 -0.50 11.90 4.96
CA LEU A 98 0.84 12.31 4.54
C LEU A 98 0.77 13.09 3.23
N ARG A 99 1.30 14.31 3.25
CA ARG A 99 1.50 15.12 2.04
C ARG A 99 2.78 14.77 1.32
N GLU A 100 3.83 14.44 2.07
CA GLU A 100 5.15 14.12 1.55
C GLU A 100 5.73 12.92 2.31
N PHE A 101 6.38 12.01 1.58
CA PHE A 101 7.07 10.86 2.17
C PHE A 101 8.08 10.25 1.21
N ILE A 102 8.98 9.44 1.76
CA ILE A 102 9.97 8.67 1.00
C ILE A 102 9.62 7.19 1.06
N LEU A 103 9.64 6.54 -0.09
CA LEU A 103 9.59 5.08 -0.20
C LEU A 103 10.96 4.57 -0.62
N VAL A 104 11.43 3.53 0.06
CA VAL A 104 12.59 2.75 -0.31
C VAL A 104 12.09 1.37 -0.68
N MET A 105 12.32 0.95 -1.91
CA MET A 105 11.92 -0.36 -2.42
C MET A 105 13.15 -1.11 -2.91
N PRO A 106 13.35 -2.37 -2.49
CA PRO A 106 14.40 -3.22 -3.03
C PRO A 106 14.27 -3.38 -4.56
N ASP A 107 15.40 -3.38 -5.27
CA ASP A 107 15.43 -3.67 -6.70
C ASP A 107 15.26 -5.18 -6.93
N TYR A 108 14.02 -5.65 -6.85
CA TYR A 108 13.68 -7.07 -6.99
C TYR A 108 14.09 -7.64 -8.34
N GLU A 109 14.06 -6.84 -9.41
CA GLU A 109 14.49 -7.29 -10.73
C GLU A 109 16.00 -7.59 -10.73
N ALA A 110 16.81 -6.70 -10.16
CA ALA A 110 18.25 -6.96 -10.01
C ALA A 110 18.53 -8.17 -9.13
N TYR A 111 17.85 -8.31 -7.98
CA TYR A 111 18.05 -9.47 -7.10
C TYR A 111 17.65 -10.79 -7.76
N GLU A 112 16.52 -10.81 -8.48
CA GLU A 112 16.08 -12.00 -9.21
C GLU A 112 17.02 -12.36 -10.36
N GLN A 113 17.63 -11.37 -11.02
CA GLN A 113 18.63 -11.61 -12.04
C GLN A 113 19.90 -12.24 -11.45
N VAL A 114 20.41 -11.70 -10.34
CA VAL A 114 21.58 -12.27 -9.65
C VAL A 114 21.32 -13.70 -9.19
N ALA A 115 20.13 -13.98 -8.65
CA ALA A 115 19.74 -15.33 -8.24
C ALA A 115 19.72 -16.31 -9.43
N LYS A 116 19.16 -15.91 -10.58
CA LYS A 116 19.14 -16.71 -11.81
C LYS A 116 20.54 -16.99 -12.34
N ASP A 117 21.44 -16.01 -12.28
CA ASP A 117 22.81 -16.16 -12.78
C ASP A 117 23.65 -17.06 -11.86
N ALA A 118 23.46 -16.93 -10.54
CA ALA A 118 24.05 -17.81 -9.55
C ALA A 118 23.63 -19.28 -9.76
N GLU A 119 22.34 -19.53 -9.97
CA GLU A 119 21.79 -20.87 -10.25
C GLU A 119 22.37 -21.47 -11.54
N LYS A 120 22.38 -20.70 -12.64
CA LYS A 120 22.93 -21.17 -13.94
C LYS A 120 24.41 -21.53 -13.86
N GLN A 121 25.17 -20.81 -13.06
CA GLN A 121 26.60 -21.00 -12.92
C GLN A 121 26.95 -22.01 -11.81
N GLY A 122 25.98 -22.47 -11.01
CA GLY A 122 26.21 -23.37 -9.89
C GLY A 122 27.07 -22.74 -8.79
N ILE A 123 27.02 -21.42 -8.65
CA ILE A 123 27.80 -20.66 -7.67
C ILE A 123 26.89 -19.89 -6.72
N THR A 124 27.46 -19.39 -5.63
CA THR A 124 26.80 -18.40 -4.77
C THR A 124 27.29 -17.01 -5.16
N LEU A 125 26.38 -16.12 -5.52
CA LEU A 125 26.65 -14.70 -5.72
C LEU A 125 25.96 -13.91 -4.62
N GLU A 126 26.71 -13.09 -3.89
CA GLU A 126 26.13 -12.11 -2.99
C GLU A 126 25.77 -10.86 -3.81
N PRO A 127 24.48 -10.47 -3.90
CA PRO A 127 24.10 -9.29 -4.64
C PRO A 127 24.57 -8.03 -3.91
N ALA A 128 25.07 -7.05 -4.66
CA ALA A 128 25.22 -5.70 -4.14
C ALA A 128 23.85 -5.15 -3.72
N VAL A 129 23.79 -4.44 -2.59
CA VAL A 129 22.55 -3.81 -2.13
C VAL A 129 22.08 -2.82 -3.19
N SER A 130 20.88 -3.02 -3.70
CA SER A 130 20.25 -2.18 -4.71
C SER A 130 18.82 -1.81 -4.30
N ASN A 131 18.52 -0.51 -4.31
CA ASN A 131 17.22 0.03 -3.92
C ASN A 131 16.82 1.21 -4.81
N TYR A 132 15.52 1.33 -5.05
CA TYR A 132 14.89 2.53 -5.56
C TYR A 132 14.39 3.40 -4.40
N TYR A 133 14.69 4.68 -4.49
CA TYR A 133 14.21 5.73 -3.58
C TYR A 133 13.19 6.57 -4.35
N TYR A 134 11.98 6.67 -3.82
CA TYR A 134 10.94 7.50 -4.38
C TYR A 134 10.59 8.59 -3.38
N TYR A 135 10.60 9.84 -3.84
CA TYR A 135 10.04 10.95 -3.10
C TYR A 135 8.64 11.23 -3.64
N VAL A 136 7.63 10.98 -2.81
CA VAL A 136 6.23 11.17 -3.17
C VAL A 136 5.73 12.45 -2.53
N LYS A 137 5.20 13.36 -3.35
CA LYS A 137 4.58 14.62 -2.92
C LYS A 137 3.17 14.73 -3.47
N ARG A 138 2.20 14.98 -2.59
CA ARG A 138 0.77 15.08 -2.91
C ARG A 138 0.29 16.51 -2.79
N GLU A 139 -0.21 17.05 -3.90
CA GLU A 139 -0.80 18.39 -4.00
C GLU A 139 -2.06 18.32 -4.87
N ASP A 140 -3.14 18.97 -4.44
CA ASP A 140 -4.41 19.06 -5.18
C ASP A 140 -4.95 17.72 -5.72
N GLY A 141 -4.88 16.67 -4.89
CA GLY A 141 -5.38 15.33 -5.23
C GLY A 141 -4.53 14.57 -6.24
N LYS A 142 -3.34 15.07 -6.58
CA LYS A 142 -2.37 14.41 -7.47
C LYS A 142 -1.07 14.12 -6.74
N ALA A 143 -0.48 12.96 -7.02
CA ALA A 143 0.87 12.64 -6.56
C ALA A 143 1.89 12.97 -7.66
N THR A 144 2.99 13.56 -7.25
CA THR A 144 4.22 13.70 -8.03
C THR A 144 5.27 12.80 -7.40
N VAL A 145 6.04 12.12 -8.24
CA VAL A 145 7.04 11.15 -7.80
C VAL A 145 8.38 11.49 -8.45
N ASP A 146 9.36 11.83 -7.62
CA ASP A 146 10.76 11.84 -8.02
C ASP A 146 11.40 10.50 -7.64
N ARG A 147 12.38 10.04 -8.43
CA ARG A 147 13.03 8.74 -8.23
C ARG A 147 14.55 8.86 -8.27
N TYR A 148 15.21 8.03 -7.48
CA TYR A 148 16.65 7.88 -7.49
C TYR A 148 17.02 6.42 -7.23
N HIS A 149 17.98 5.87 -7.96
CA HIS A 149 18.43 4.47 -7.82
C HIS A 149 19.84 4.44 -7.28
N LEU A 150 20.07 3.63 -6.24
CA LEU A 150 21.39 3.40 -5.68
C LEU A 150 21.69 1.91 -5.68
N THR A 151 22.89 1.54 -6.14
CA THR A 151 23.42 0.18 -6.09
C THR A 151 24.82 0.19 -5.49
N GLY A 152 25.11 -0.78 -4.63
CA GLY A 152 26.38 -0.89 -3.92
C GLY A 152 26.47 0.07 -2.74
N GLU A 153 27.63 0.72 -2.59
CA GLU A 153 27.92 1.63 -1.50
C GLU A 153 27.14 2.96 -1.58
N GLY A 154 27.09 3.71 -0.48
CA GLY A 154 26.46 5.05 -0.44
C GLY A 154 24.95 5.07 -0.18
N GLN A 155 24.35 3.91 0.10
CA GLN A 155 22.98 3.78 0.59
C GLN A 155 22.80 4.61 1.89
N PRO A 156 21.68 5.35 2.05
CA PRO A 156 21.30 5.92 3.33
C PRO A 156 21.27 4.89 4.47
N GLN A 157 21.70 5.30 5.66
CA GLN A 157 21.48 4.51 6.87
C GLN A 157 20.03 4.65 7.33
N LEU A 158 19.35 3.52 7.54
CA LEU A 158 17.97 3.46 8.00
C LEU A 158 17.92 2.94 9.43
N HIS A 159 17.51 3.79 10.36
CA HIS A 159 17.24 3.40 11.74
C HIS A 159 15.75 3.15 11.89
N TYR A 160 15.37 1.87 12.04
CA TYR A 160 13.97 1.49 12.05
C TYR A 160 13.30 1.78 13.40
N ALA A 161 12.10 2.38 13.34
CA ALA A 161 11.24 2.52 14.50
C ALA A 161 10.44 1.23 14.76
N ALA A 162 10.31 0.86 16.03
CA ALA A 162 9.40 -0.19 16.44
C ALA A 162 7.94 0.31 16.37
N PRO A 163 6.98 -0.51 15.90
CA PRO A 163 5.57 -0.16 15.94
C PRO A 163 5.12 0.11 17.37
N LYS A 164 4.55 1.30 17.59
CA LYS A 164 4.03 1.66 18.90
C LYS A 164 2.78 2.50 18.72
N ILE A 165 1.72 2.10 19.41
CA ILE A 165 0.52 2.91 19.56
C ILE A 165 0.71 3.76 20.82
N PRO A 166 0.74 5.10 20.72
CA PRO A 166 0.76 5.98 21.88
C PRO A 166 -0.44 5.72 22.80
N LYS A 167 -0.27 5.90 24.12
CA LYS A 167 -1.33 5.58 25.10
C LYS A 167 -2.59 6.45 24.94
N ASP A 168 -2.42 7.62 24.37
CA ASP A 168 -3.43 8.64 24.12
C ASP A 168 -4.03 8.53 22.71
N LYS A 169 -3.69 7.48 21.94
CA LYS A 169 -4.23 7.21 20.61
C LYS A 169 -4.82 5.80 20.51
N ILE A 170 -5.76 5.61 19.60
CA ILE A 170 -6.29 4.32 19.18
C ILE A 170 -5.94 4.02 17.73
N LEU A 171 -5.70 2.75 17.42
CA LEU A 171 -5.52 2.27 16.06
C LEU A 171 -6.88 2.00 15.41
N VAL A 172 -7.14 2.65 14.29
CA VAL A 172 -8.41 2.63 13.58
C VAL A 172 -8.19 2.17 12.15
N TYR A 173 -8.90 1.12 11.71
CA TYR A 173 -8.84 0.63 10.33
C TYR A 173 -9.88 1.29 9.43
N ARG A 174 -10.95 1.82 10.03
CA ARG A 174 -12.01 2.51 9.30
C ARG A 174 -12.65 3.59 10.16
N THR A 175 -12.87 4.74 9.55
CA THR A 175 -13.64 5.85 10.12
C THR A 175 -14.85 6.09 9.23
N GLU A 176 -16.03 6.18 9.83
CA GLU A 176 -17.27 6.56 9.17
C GLU A 176 -17.76 7.87 9.76
N SER A 177 -17.91 8.90 8.93
CA SER A 177 -18.32 10.24 9.34
C SER A 177 -19.75 10.53 8.90
N TYR A 178 -20.55 11.00 9.85
CA TYR A 178 -21.96 11.33 9.68
C TYR A 178 -22.20 12.80 10.05
N GLY A 179 -22.87 13.54 9.16
CA GLY A 179 -23.20 14.96 9.28
C GLY A 179 -24.43 15.22 10.15
N SER A 180 -24.96 16.45 10.10
CA SER A 180 -26.08 16.90 10.94
C SER A 180 -27.36 16.08 10.71
N VAL A 181 -28.19 15.93 11.75
CA VAL A 181 -29.52 15.32 11.62
C VAL A 181 -30.47 16.25 10.85
N CYS A 182 -30.31 17.58 10.98
CA CYS A 182 -31.45 18.49 10.83
C CYS A 182 -31.54 19.30 9.52
N CYS A 183 -30.53 19.31 8.63
CA CYS A 183 -30.62 19.59 7.17
C CYS A 183 -29.27 20.04 6.58
N PRO A 184 -28.95 19.71 5.31
CA PRO A 184 -29.60 18.69 4.49
C PRO A 184 -29.42 17.30 5.11
N LYS A 185 -30.40 16.41 4.89
CA LYS A 185 -30.35 15.04 5.43
C LYS A 185 -29.12 14.33 4.86
N ASP A 186 -28.18 13.98 5.72
CA ASP A 186 -27.03 13.18 5.33
C ASP A 186 -27.48 11.77 4.93
N GLU A 187 -27.30 11.42 3.66
CA GLU A 187 -27.62 10.08 3.11
C GLU A 187 -26.89 8.97 3.89
N ARG A 188 -25.71 9.25 4.45
CA ARG A 188 -24.93 8.28 5.24
C ARG A 188 -25.63 7.88 6.55
N ARG A 189 -26.49 8.74 7.11
CA ARG A 189 -27.29 8.39 8.29
C ARG A 189 -28.29 7.27 8.03
N VAL A 190 -28.70 7.06 6.77
CA VAL A 190 -29.53 5.90 6.41
C VAL A 190 -28.74 4.61 6.55
N LEU A 191 -27.46 4.62 6.15
CA LEU A 191 -26.56 3.48 6.29
C LEU A 191 -26.22 3.20 7.76
N GLU A 192 -26.05 4.24 8.58
CA GLU A 192 -25.83 4.12 10.02
C GLU A 192 -26.88 3.22 10.71
N ALA A 193 -28.16 3.41 10.35
CA ALA A 193 -29.26 2.64 10.91
C ALA A 193 -29.18 1.13 10.58
N ALA A 194 -28.48 0.77 9.50
CA ALA A 194 -28.26 -0.62 9.08
C ALA A 194 -26.96 -1.22 9.65
N ASP A 195 -26.14 -0.45 10.37
CA ASP A 195 -24.85 -0.94 10.87
C ASP A 195 -25.03 -2.12 11.84
N ALA A 196 -25.93 -2.01 12.81
CA ALA A 196 -26.12 -3.07 13.81
C ALA A 196 -26.60 -4.39 13.19
N SER A 197 -27.48 -4.36 12.18
CA SER A 197 -27.91 -5.58 11.48
C SER A 197 -26.78 -6.15 10.62
N PHE A 198 -26.06 -5.31 9.89
CA PHE A 198 -24.90 -5.74 9.10
C PHE A 198 -23.83 -6.41 9.95
N ILE A 199 -23.43 -5.77 11.06
CA ILE A 199 -22.38 -6.29 11.95
C ILE A 199 -22.78 -7.67 12.48
N ARG A 200 -23.99 -7.82 13.03
CA ARG A 200 -24.47 -9.12 13.55
C ARG A 200 -24.51 -10.20 12.48
N GLN A 201 -24.99 -9.85 11.29
CA GLN A 201 -25.04 -10.79 10.17
C GLN A 201 -23.62 -11.21 9.75
N TYR A 202 -22.69 -10.27 9.65
CA TYR A 202 -21.30 -10.56 9.32
C TYR A 202 -20.65 -11.47 10.37
N GLU A 203 -20.80 -11.15 11.66
CA GLU A 203 -20.30 -11.97 12.78
C GLU A 203 -20.83 -13.40 12.71
N GLN A 204 -22.14 -13.57 12.49
CA GLN A 204 -22.77 -14.88 12.37
C GLN A 204 -22.27 -15.66 11.14
N GLN A 205 -22.15 -15.00 9.98
CA GLN A 205 -21.74 -15.66 8.73
C GLN A 205 -20.26 -16.04 8.73
N GLN A 206 -19.40 -15.21 9.32
CA GLN A 206 -17.95 -15.40 9.31
C GLN A 206 -17.42 -16.09 10.57
N GLY A 207 -18.27 -16.27 11.60
CA GLY A 207 -17.87 -16.88 12.88
C GLY A 207 -16.83 -16.05 13.64
N VAL A 208 -16.94 -14.73 13.57
CA VAL A 208 -16.00 -13.78 14.22
C VAL A 208 -16.77 -12.80 15.10
N GLN A 209 -16.05 -12.03 15.93
CA GLN A 209 -16.62 -10.95 16.72
C GLN A 209 -15.92 -9.62 16.40
N ILE A 210 -16.70 -8.61 16.01
CA ILE A 210 -16.25 -7.26 15.77
C ILE A 210 -16.11 -6.54 17.12
N LYS A 211 -14.86 -6.40 17.57
CA LYS A 211 -14.52 -5.72 18.83
C LYS A 211 -13.91 -4.35 18.59
N GLY A 212 -14.14 -3.46 19.55
CA GLY A 212 -13.55 -2.12 19.60
C GLY A 212 -14.09 -1.21 18.51
N SER A 213 -15.41 -1.00 18.53
CA SER A 213 -16.04 0.10 17.81
C SER A 213 -16.33 1.24 18.77
N PHE A 214 -16.07 2.46 18.35
CA PHE A 214 -16.20 3.66 19.17
C PHE A 214 -16.90 4.78 18.41
N ARG A 215 -17.62 5.64 19.13
CA ARG A 215 -18.28 6.84 18.62
C ARG A 215 -17.66 8.06 19.25
N GLN A 216 -17.45 9.10 18.45
CA GLN A 216 -17.08 10.43 18.92
C GLN A 216 -18.01 11.47 18.30
N ILE A 217 -18.73 12.20 19.14
CA ILE A 217 -19.63 13.28 18.71
C ILE A 217 -18.79 14.53 18.44
N ASN A 218 -18.88 15.07 17.23
CA ASN A 218 -18.07 16.22 16.78
C ASN A 218 -18.86 17.53 16.74
N GLY A 219 -20.20 17.48 16.80
CA GLY A 219 -21.06 18.65 16.70
C GLY A 219 -22.33 18.56 17.55
N LYS A 220 -23.09 19.66 17.58
CA LYS A 220 -24.27 19.80 18.46
C LYS A 220 -25.54 19.20 17.86
N GLU A 221 -25.52 18.92 16.56
CA GLU A 221 -26.67 18.42 15.81
C GLU A 221 -26.52 16.93 15.50
N GLY A 222 -25.74 16.22 16.32
CA GLY A 222 -25.52 14.79 16.24
C GLY A 222 -24.46 14.35 15.25
N GLU A 223 -23.64 15.27 14.72
CA GLU A 223 -22.49 14.94 13.88
C GLU A 223 -21.51 14.09 14.67
N HIS A 224 -21.08 12.98 14.10
CA HIS A 224 -20.18 12.07 14.79
C HIS A 224 -19.35 11.23 13.83
N ASN A 225 -18.28 10.66 14.37
CA ASN A 225 -17.50 9.63 13.72
C ASN A 225 -17.71 8.30 14.45
N ASN A 226 -17.87 7.21 13.69
CA ASN A 226 -17.72 5.86 14.19
C ASN A 226 -16.35 5.33 13.77
N TYR A 227 -15.56 4.87 14.73
CA TYR A 227 -14.22 4.31 14.54
C TYR A 227 -14.25 2.81 14.75
N TYR A 228 -13.65 2.06 13.82
CA TYR A 228 -13.55 0.60 13.88
C TYR A 228 -12.09 0.18 14.08
N THR A 229 -11.75 -0.32 15.27
CA THR A 229 -10.39 -0.79 15.60
C THR A 229 -10.15 -2.25 15.19
N LEU A 230 -11.22 -3.04 15.02
CA LEU A 230 -11.16 -4.45 14.59
C LEU A 230 -10.17 -5.30 15.40
N SER A 231 -10.03 -4.99 16.68
CA SER A 231 -9.03 -5.58 17.58
C SER A 231 -9.22 -7.08 17.82
N GLY A 232 -10.43 -7.61 17.58
CA GLY A 232 -10.73 -9.04 17.67
C GLY A 232 -10.42 -9.87 16.42
N LEU A 233 -9.95 -9.23 15.34
CA LEU A 233 -9.73 -9.85 14.03
C LEU A 233 -8.23 -9.95 13.70
N ASN A 234 -7.84 -10.96 12.93
CA ASN A 234 -6.51 -10.98 12.29
C ASN A 234 -6.51 -10.17 10.97
N SER A 235 -5.35 -9.93 10.36
CA SER A 235 -5.20 -9.08 9.16
C SER A 235 -6.09 -9.51 7.98
N ARG A 236 -6.24 -10.81 7.74
CA ARG A 236 -7.16 -11.33 6.69
C ARG A 236 -8.62 -11.03 7.01
N GLN A 237 -9.05 -11.31 8.23
CA GLN A 237 -10.41 -11.01 8.69
C GLN A 237 -10.70 -9.49 8.69
N ARG A 238 -9.70 -8.66 9.03
CA ARG A 238 -9.80 -7.19 8.94
C ARG A 238 -10.05 -6.76 7.51
N LEU A 239 -9.23 -7.24 6.56
CA LEU A 239 -9.41 -6.92 5.15
C LEU A 239 -10.79 -7.39 4.63
N ASP A 240 -11.20 -8.61 4.99
CA ASP A 240 -12.52 -9.14 4.61
C ASP A 240 -13.67 -8.26 5.14
N PHE A 241 -13.57 -7.81 6.38
CA PHE A 241 -14.55 -6.91 6.98
C PHE A 241 -14.58 -5.55 6.27
N LEU A 242 -13.41 -4.95 6.02
CA LEU A 242 -13.29 -3.66 5.34
C LEU A 242 -13.91 -3.69 3.94
N LEU A 243 -13.65 -4.77 3.19
CA LEU A 243 -14.23 -4.98 1.87
C LEU A 243 -15.75 -5.19 1.94
N ALA A 244 -16.25 -5.99 2.88
CA ALA A 244 -17.68 -6.18 3.08
C ALA A 244 -18.39 -4.87 3.46
N LYS A 245 -17.77 -4.08 4.35
CA LYS A 245 -18.29 -2.79 4.78
C LYS A 245 -18.32 -1.76 3.65
N ASN A 246 -17.29 -1.74 2.80
CA ASN A 246 -17.29 -0.92 1.58
C ASN A 246 -18.44 -1.27 0.63
N ARG A 247 -18.78 -2.56 0.48
CA ARG A 247 -19.92 -2.98 -0.35
C ARG A 247 -21.26 -2.54 0.23
N GLN A 248 -21.42 -2.51 1.55
CA GLN A 248 -22.62 -1.97 2.19
C GLN A 248 -22.85 -0.48 1.84
N TRP A 249 -21.78 0.28 1.61
CA TRP A 249 -21.83 1.70 1.26
C TRP A 249 -22.10 1.97 -0.23
N GLN A 250 -22.43 0.94 -1.01
CA GLN A 250 -22.97 1.08 -2.36
C GLN A 250 -24.50 1.27 -2.25
N PHE A 251 -24.95 2.52 -2.07
CA PHE A 251 -26.38 2.85 -2.02
C PHE A 251 -26.86 3.32 -3.40
N GLU A 252 -27.95 2.73 -3.92
CA GLU A 252 -28.63 3.17 -5.15
C GLU A 252 -27.72 3.39 -6.38
N GLY A 253 -26.68 2.56 -6.54
CA GLY A 253 -25.74 2.66 -7.67
C GLY A 253 -24.68 3.77 -7.52
N LYS A 254 -24.72 4.57 -6.44
CA LYS A 254 -23.64 5.50 -6.09
C LYS A 254 -22.63 4.77 -5.21
N THR A 255 -21.43 4.59 -5.76
CA THR A 255 -20.28 4.06 -5.02
C THR A 255 -19.63 5.21 -4.26
N LEU A 256 -19.83 5.31 -2.95
CA LEU A 256 -19.22 6.37 -2.13
C LEU A 256 -17.71 6.17 -1.90
N LEU A 257 -17.21 4.95 -2.09
CA LEU A 257 -15.80 4.58 -2.02
C LEU A 257 -15.48 3.63 -3.18
N PRO A 258 -14.52 3.92 -4.06
CA PRO A 258 -14.19 3.04 -5.18
C PRO A 258 -13.93 1.62 -4.67
N THR A 259 -14.70 0.66 -5.19
CA THR A 259 -14.66 -0.76 -4.80
C THR A 259 -13.97 -1.63 -5.84
N SER A 260 -13.55 -1.03 -6.95
CA SER A 260 -12.84 -1.68 -8.05
C SER A 260 -11.48 -1.04 -8.24
N GLY A 261 -10.50 -1.87 -8.60
CA GLY A 261 -9.13 -1.45 -8.84
C GLY A 261 -8.16 -1.81 -7.71
N LYS A 262 -6.87 -1.65 -8.00
CA LYS A 262 -5.81 -1.91 -7.04
C LYS A 262 -5.76 -0.76 -6.02
N GLN A 263 -5.81 -1.05 -4.73
CA GLN A 263 -5.75 -0.03 -3.67
C GLN A 263 -5.03 -0.54 -2.42
N ILE A 264 -4.52 0.41 -1.63
CA ILE A 264 -3.96 0.15 -0.30
C ILE A 264 -4.89 0.72 0.75
N ILE A 265 -5.11 -0.04 1.81
CA ILE A 265 -5.71 0.39 3.06
C ILE A 265 -4.62 0.39 4.12
N THR A 266 -4.49 1.50 4.84
CA THR A 266 -3.59 1.66 5.99
C THR A 266 -4.42 2.09 7.19
N PRO A 267 -4.13 1.59 8.40
CA PRO A 267 -4.80 2.06 9.60
C PRO A 267 -4.29 3.46 9.98
N ALA A 268 -5.12 4.20 10.69
CA ALA A 268 -4.81 5.52 11.24
C ALA A 268 -4.69 5.46 12.77
N LEU A 269 -3.83 6.30 13.33
CA LEU A 269 -3.82 6.58 14.76
C LEU A 269 -4.68 7.81 15.03
N VAL A 270 -5.72 7.64 15.85
CA VAL A 270 -6.68 8.70 16.19
C VAL A 270 -6.54 9.03 17.68
N GLN A 271 -6.52 10.32 18.01
CA GLN A 271 -6.45 10.79 19.39
C GLN A 271 -7.67 10.32 20.19
N ILE A 272 -7.44 9.86 21.42
CA ILE A 272 -8.52 9.54 22.37
C ILE A 272 -8.94 10.84 23.06
N GLU A 273 -10.20 11.21 22.87
CA GLU A 273 -10.83 12.24 23.69
C GLU A 273 -11.55 11.57 24.88
N THR A 274 -11.16 11.86 26.11
CA THR A 274 -11.68 11.19 27.31
C THR A 274 -12.78 11.97 28.04
N GLU A 275 -12.94 13.25 27.71
CA GLU A 275 -13.81 14.19 28.42
C GLU A 275 -14.62 15.06 27.45
N GLY A 276 -15.66 15.71 27.99
CA GLY A 276 -16.52 16.62 27.24
C GLY A 276 -17.45 15.93 26.24
N ILE A 277 -18.08 16.74 25.37
CA ILE A 277 -19.04 16.26 24.37
C ILE A 277 -18.42 15.34 23.32
N ARG A 278 -17.09 15.47 23.13
CA ARG A 278 -16.31 14.72 22.15
C ARG A 278 -15.70 13.44 22.73
N LYS A 279 -16.06 13.09 23.96
CA LYS A 279 -15.59 11.86 24.57
C LYS A 279 -15.84 10.67 23.65
N LEU A 280 -14.83 9.82 23.53
CA LEU A 280 -14.88 8.57 22.81
C LEU A 280 -15.69 7.54 23.60
N GLU A 281 -16.79 7.06 23.05
CA GLU A 281 -17.70 6.12 23.69
C GLU A 281 -17.77 4.78 22.94
N PRO A 282 -17.74 3.62 23.61
CA PRO A 282 -17.85 2.33 22.95
C PRO A 282 -19.25 2.13 22.34
N ILE A 283 -19.30 1.56 21.14
CA ILE A 283 -20.54 1.17 20.46
C ILE A 283 -20.83 -0.30 20.76
N ALA A 284 -22.03 -0.57 21.26
CA ALA A 284 -22.56 -1.92 21.41
C ALA A 284 -23.60 -2.19 20.31
N TYR A 285 -23.25 -3.03 19.34
CA TYR A 285 -24.21 -3.51 18.34
C TYR A 285 -25.06 -4.62 18.97
N ARG A 286 -26.15 -4.23 19.63
CA ARG A 286 -27.13 -5.14 20.24
C ARG A 286 -28.13 -5.65 19.22
#